data_AF-A0A6V7X3X8-F1
#
_entry.id   AF-A0A6V7X3X8-F1
#
_cell.length_a   1.000
_cell.length_b   1.000
_cell.length_c   1.000
_cell.angle_alpha   90.00
_cell.angle_beta   90.00
_cell.angle_gamma   90.00
#
_symmetry.space_group_name_H-M   'P 1'
#
loop_
_entity.id
_entity.type
_entity.pdbx_description
1 polymer ?
#
loop_
_entity_poly.entity_id
_entity_poly.type
_entity_poly.pdbx_seq_one_letter_code
_entity_poly.pdbx_strand_id
1 'polypeptide(L)'
;MKNNLFSQHQFGFIPKRSTTTQMISILNKWYEGLLNNQNTDIIYFDFQKAFDKVPINYLLNKLQFYGIRGKIHRWIKNFLYNRTFTVRINDETSKIFYTHSGVPQGTILGPLLFTIYINDLPAKLGNQITPALYADDLKITYSYKVNNKLLQDEINLVNDWAHKWGLAIANNKSYVLYVGNKNPKTPYFIQDHKIEQVELVKDLGIYVDNKLTFKKHINIICRNAFLRVHQLLRTIHTYNPKIWGNIFKTYVLPILEYASPIWNPKQKDLVKKLEKVQKFYTRSALNKCRKTKLKYKDRLILFQLEPLLFRRYYLDLVTIYKIYFNLTSLNPTELFTLNSRPSRRHDYIIQVSRKNSKTTNSFLNRTIQIWNLLPKEIFINHTINTFKIHLRLCLPHILEKLQISI
;
A
#
# COMPACT_ATOMS: atom_id res chain seq x y z
N MET A 1 16.00 12.80 6.26
CA MET A 1 15.90 13.42 7.60
C MET A 1 17.18 13.09 8.32
N LYS A 2 17.94 14.09 8.80
CA LYS A 2 19.30 13.88 9.35
C LYS A 2 19.33 13.17 10.73
N ASN A 3 18.19 13.11 11.44
CA ASN A 3 18.14 12.69 12.84
C ASN A 3 17.38 11.37 13.10
N ASN A 4 16.94 10.63 12.07
CA ASN A 4 16.22 9.33 12.18
C ASN A 4 15.13 9.26 13.28
N LEU A 5 14.38 10.35 13.47
CA LEU A 5 13.44 10.50 14.59
C LEU A 5 12.18 9.63 14.47
N PHE A 6 11.72 9.36 13.24
CA PHE A 6 10.50 8.59 13.03
C PHE A 6 10.79 7.10 12.99
N SER A 7 9.94 6.33 13.68
CA SER A 7 9.96 4.88 13.68
C SER A 7 10.02 4.34 12.25
N GLN A 8 10.83 3.29 12.04
CA GLN A 8 10.92 2.60 10.75
C GLN A 8 9.58 1.97 10.31
N HIS A 9 8.69 1.74 11.27
CA HIS A 9 7.37 1.12 11.09
C HIS A 9 6.26 2.09 10.66
N GLN A 10 6.51 3.41 10.63
CA GLN A 10 5.51 4.43 10.27
C GLN A 10 5.62 4.86 8.81
N PHE A 11 4.65 4.54 7.98
CA PHE A 11 4.67 4.80 6.53
C PHE A 11 3.75 5.94 6.08
N GLY A 12 2.84 6.40 6.94
CA GLY A 12 1.94 7.51 6.64
C GLY A 12 2.67 8.85 6.76
N PHE A 13 2.47 9.73 5.77
CA PHE A 13 3.01 11.10 5.74
C PHE A 13 4.54 11.24 5.85
N ILE A 14 5.29 10.14 5.70
CA ILE A 14 6.76 10.15 5.72
C ILE A 14 7.31 10.06 4.27
N PRO A 15 8.25 10.93 3.87
CA PRO A 15 8.90 10.86 2.57
C PRO A 15 9.51 9.47 2.27
N LYS A 16 9.47 9.05 1.00
CA LYS A 16 9.92 7.73 0.52
C LYS A 16 9.15 6.51 1.08
N ARG A 17 8.08 6.75 1.86
CA ARG A 17 7.16 5.72 2.36
C ARG A 17 5.82 5.86 1.65
N SER A 18 5.20 4.75 1.32
CA SER A 18 3.88 4.70 0.68
C SER A 18 3.11 3.49 1.17
N THR A 19 1.82 3.44 0.83
CA THR A 19 0.98 2.25 1.07
C THR A 19 1.60 1.00 0.44
N THR A 20 2.03 1.09 -0.82
CA THR A 20 2.74 0.01 -1.52
C THR A 20 4.00 -0.45 -0.80
N THR A 21 4.87 0.45 -0.30
CA THR A 21 6.11 0.03 0.36
C THR A 21 5.83 -0.66 1.69
N GLN A 22 4.86 -0.17 2.48
CA GLN A 22 4.48 -0.84 3.72
C GLN A 22 3.95 -2.25 3.43
N MET A 23 3.03 -2.36 2.47
CA MET A 23 2.43 -3.64 2.09
C MET A 23 3.46 -4.62 1.54
N ILE A 24 4.46 -4.18 0.77
CA ILE A 24 5.57 -5.04 0.32
C ILE A 24 6.34 -5.58 1.53
N SER A 25 6.71 -4.71 2.48
CA SER A 25 7.48 -5.10 3.68
C SER A 25 6.73 -6.14 4.51
N ILE A 26 5.45 -5.87 4.82
CA ILE A 26 4.65 -6.74 5.69
C ILE A 26 4.26 -8.05 5.01
N LEU A 27 3.83 -8.01 3.75
CA LEU A 27 3.51 -9.26 3.03
C LEU A 27 4.73 -10.14 2.84
N ASN A 28 5.93 -9.56 2.69
CA ASN A 28 7.15 -10.36 2.64
C ASN A 28 7.31 -11.18 3.92
N LYS A 29 7.06 -10.60 5.11
CA LYS A 29 7.08 -11.30 6.40
C LYS A 29 6.01 -12.40 6.49
N TRP A 30 4.82 -12.18 5.96
CA TRP A 30 3.78 -13.21 5.94
C TRP A 30 4.15 -14.37 5.01
N TYR A 31 4.70 -14.07 3.83
CA TYR A 31 5.21 -15.10 2.93
C TYR A 31 6.40 -15.87 3.52
N GLU A 32 7.30 -15.21 4.27
CA GLU A 32 8.36 -15.86 5.04
C GLU A 32 7.78 -16.82 6.10
N GLY A 33 6.74 -16.41 6.82
CA GLY A 33 6.01 -17.28 7.74
C GLY A 33 5.46 -18.54 7.04
N LEU A 34 4.80 -18.38 5.90
CA LEU A 34 4.29 -19.49 5.09
C LEU A 34 5.38 -20.44 4.58
N LEU A 35 6.55 -19.91 4.21
CA LEU A 35 7.73 -20.70 3.81
C LEU A 35 8.26 -21.53 4.97
N ASN A 36 8.24 -20.97 6.18
CA ASN A 36 8.73 -21.61 7.40
C ASN A 36 7.67 -22.51 8.08
N ASN A 37 6.54 -22.75 7.42
CA ASN A 37 5.38 -23.49 7.96
C ASN A 37 4.90 -22.91 9.31
N GLN A 38 5.00 -21.60 9.47
CA GLN A 38 4.44 -20.85 10.57
C GLN A 38 3.00 -20.42 10.26
N ASN A 39 2.25 -20.21 11.33
CA ASN A 39 0.99 -19.48 11.34
C ASN A 39 1.30 -18.00 11.52
N THR A 40 0.58 -17.13 10.85
CA THR A 40 0.75 -15.69 10.96
C THR A 40 -0.58 -15.05 11.31
N ASP A 41 -0.61 -14.36 12.45
CA ASP A 41 -1.80 -13.68 12.96
C ASP A 41 -1.58 -12.18 12.85
N ILE A 42 -2.57 -11.47 12.30
CA ILE A 42 -2.51 -10.03 12.07
C ILE A 42 -3.68 -9.37 12.75
N ILE A 43 -3.39 -8.51 13.72
CA ILE A 43 -4.38 -7.69 14.39
C ILE A 43 -4.38 -6.32 13.74
N TYR A 44 -5.56 -5.88 13.31
CA TYR A 44 -5.81 -4.53 12.83
C TYR A 44 -6.53 -3.77 13.92
N PHE A 45 -6.04 -2.57 14.21
CA PHE A 45 -6.63 -1.65 15.17
C PHE A 45 -7.18 -0.43 14.42
N ASP A 46 -8.35 0.04 14.83
CA ASP A 46 -8.92 1.32 14.39
C ASP A 46 -9.00 2.23 15.61
N PHE A 47 -8.45 3.44 15.53
CA PHE A 47 -8.55 4.42 16.61
C PHE A 47 -9.81 5.28 16.44
N GLN A 48 -10.55 5.50 17.52
CA GLN A 48 -11.77 6.30 17.47
C GLN A 48 -11.46 7.78 17.19
N LYS A 49 -11.76 8.26 15.98
CA LYS A 49 -11.58 9.67 15.59
C LYS A 49 -10.16 10.16 15.91
N ALA A 50 -9.14 9.42 15.44
CA ALA A 50 -7.75 9.55 15.88
C ALA A 50 -7.24 10.99 15.87
N PHE A 51 -7.46 11.72 14.78
CA PHE A 51 -7.03 13.12 14.63
C PHE A 51 -7.76 14.06 15.59
N ASP A 52 -9.04 13.83 15.86
CA ASP A 52 -9.88 14.74 16.66
C ASP A 52 -9.71 14.52 18.17
N LYS A 53 -9.28 13.31 18.57
CA LYS A 53 -9.14 12.94 19.99
C LYS A 53 -7.77 13.24 20.60
N VAL A 54 -6.74 13.60 19.80
CA VAL A 54 -5.38 13.85 20.32
C VAL A 54 -5.40 14.89 21.46
N PRO A 55 -5.04 14.52 22.71
CA PRO A 55 -4.96 15.50 23.80
C PRO A 55 -3.81 16.49 23.57
N ILE A 56 -4.13 17.79 23.49
CA ILE A 56 -3.16 18.83 23.10
C ILE A 56 -1.97 18.89 24.07
N ASN A 57 -2.21 18.81 25.38
CA ASN A 57 -1.15 18.82 26.40
C ASN A 57 -0.15 17.67 26.21
N TYR A 58 -0.64 16.47 25.91
CA TYR A 58 0.21 15.29 25.69
C TYR A 58 1.01 15.42 24.40
N LEU A 59 0.42 15.98 23.35
CA LEU A 59 1.13 16.27 22.11
C LEU A 59 2.27 17.27 22.35
N LEU A 60 2.02 18.35 23.09
CA LEU A 60 3.04 19.34 23.45
C LEU A 60 4.19 18.73 24.26
N ASN A 61 3.89 17.80 25.17
CA ASN A 61 4.92 17.07 25.93
C ASN A 61 5.77 16.19 25.01
N LYS A 62 5.15 15.46 24.07
CA LYS A 62 5.89 14.66 23.06
C LYS A 62 6.77 15.55 22.18
N LEU A 63 6.28 16.71 21.73
CA LEU A 63 7.09 17.66 20.95
C LEU A 63 8.34 18.10 21.73
N GLN A 64 8.19 18.43 23.01
CA GLN A 64 9.31 18.80 23.88
C GLN A 64 10.31 17.64 24.09
N PHE A 65 9.80 16.41 24.21
CA PHE A 65 10.61 15.19 24.29
C PHE A 65 11.45 14.98 23.01
N TYR A 66 10.86 15.20 21.84
CA TYR A 66 11.56 15.16 20.55
C TYR A 66 12.46 16.38 20.28
N GLY A 67 12.66 17.26 21.27
CA GLY A 67 13.56 18.40 21.19
C GLY A 67 12.96 19.67 20.58
N ILE A 68 11.67 19.68 20.24
CA ILE A 68 10.97 20.88 19.76
C ILE A 68 10.62 21.75 20.96
N ARG A 69 11.39 22.81 21.18
CA ARG A 69 11.33 23.68 22.36
C ARG A 69 11.27 25.17 21.98
N GLY A 70 11.14 26.05 22.97
CA GLY A 70 11.26 27.50 22.80
C GLY A 70 10.16 28.10 21.92
N LYS A 71 10.56 29.00 21.00
CA LYS A 71 9.63 29.77 20.16
C LYS A 71 8.74 28.89 19.28
N ILE A 72 9.31 27.83 18.69
CA ILE A 72 8.56 26.90 17.81
C ILE A 72 7.51 26.13 18.61
N HIS A 73 7.87 25.61 19.79
CA HIS A 73 6.92 24.91 20.66
C HIS A 73 5.75 25.81 21.07
N ARG A 74 6.04 27.07 21.45
CA ARG A 74 5.01 28.07 21.77
C ARG A 74 4.12 28.40 20.57
N TRP A 75 4.70 28.52 19.39
CA TRP A 75 3.93 28.75 18.17
C TRP A 75 2.99 27.58 17.86
N ILE A 76 3.47 26.33 17.98
CA ILE A 76 2.62 25.13 17.81
C ILE A 76 1.51 25.08 18.87
N LYS A 77 1.83 25.43 20.13
CA LYS A 77 0.83 25.55 21.19
C LYS A 77 -0.27 26.54 20.79
N ASN A 78 0.09 27.74 20.35
CA ASN A 78 -0.88 28.75 19.91
C ASN A 78 -1.69 28.30 18.68
N PHE A 79 -1.08 27.55 17.76
CA PHE A 79 -1.78 26.97 16.62
C PHE A 79 -2.84 25.93 17.02
N LEU A 80 -2.65 25.22 18.14
CA LEU A 80 -3.55 24.14 18.58
C LEU A 80 -4.62 24.61 19.59
N TYR A 81 -4.29 25.56 20.46
CA TYR A 81 -5.15 26.02 21.56
C TYR A 81 -6.24 27.01 21.12
N ASN A 82 -7.32 27.05 21.90
CA ASN A 82 -8.43 28.02 21.78
C ASN A 82 -9.01 28.11 20.36
N ARG A 83 -8.97 26.99 19.62
CA ARG A 83 -9.60 26.91 18.31
C ARG A 83 -11.11 26.86 18.46
N THR A 84 -11.78 27.56 17.57
CA THR A 84 -13.23 27.57 17.47
C THR A 84 -13.66 27.23 16.05
N PHE A 85 -14.86 26.68 15.89
CA PHE A 85 -15.47 26.48 14.58
C PHE A 85 -16.97 26.74 14.63
N THR A 86 -17.54 27.03 13.46
CA THR A 86 -18.98 27.11 13.21
C THR A 86 -19.30 26.23 12.02
N VAL A 87 -20.55 25.77 11.93
CA VAL A 87 -21.06 25.03 10.77
C VAL A 87 -22.02 25.95 10.02
N ARG A 88 -21.77 26.16 8.72
CA ARG A 88 -22.67 26.92 7.84
C ARG A 88 -23.39 25.96 6.91
N ILE A 89 -24.72 26.03 6.89
CA ILE A 89 -25.58 25.30 5.94
C ILE A 89 -26.39 26.35 5.19
N ASN A 90 -26.15 26.47 3.88
CA ASN A 90 -26.66 27.57 3.06
C ASN A 90 -26.32 28.93 3.69
N ASP A 91 -27.33 29.69 4.11
CA ASP A 91 -27.16 31.03 4.70
C ASP A 91 -27.26 31.05 6.23
N GLU A 92 -27.48 29.90 6.86
CA GLU A 92 -27.52 29.79 8.32
C GLU A 92 -26.17 29.34 8.86
N THR A 93 -25.73 29.98 9.95
CA THR A 93 -24.49 29.65 10.65
C THR A 93 -24.82 29.23 12.08
N SER A 94 -24.25 28.12 12.53
CA SER A 94 -24.39 27.65 13.90
C SER A 94 -23.76 28.62 14.90
N LYS A 95 -24.07 28.43 16.19
CA LYS A 95 -23.24 28.99 17.27
C LYS A 95 -21.78 28.53 17.17
N ILE A 96 -20.89 29.28 17.82
CA ILE A 96 -19.47 28.97 17.94
C ILE A 96 -19.29 27.73 18.83
N PHE A 97 -18.48 26.78 18.37
CA PHE A 97 -18.05 25.61 19.13
C PHE A 97 -16.55 25.69 19.41
N TYR A 98 -16.14 25.21 20.57
CA TYR A 98 -14.75 25.16 20.99
C TYR A 98 -14.13 23.78 20.72
N THR A 99 -12.89 23.76 20.28
CA THR A 99 -12.12 22.54 20.03
C THR A 99 -11.04 22.39 21.09
N HIS A 100 -11.29 21.51 22.07
CA HIS A 100 -10.38 21.26 23.19
C HIS A 100 -9.34 20.15 22.93
N SER A 101 -9.52 19.36 21.88
CA SER A 101 -8.64 18.26 21.49
C SER A 101 -8.45 18.21 19.98
N GLY A 102 -7.46 17.44 19.58
CA GLY A 102 -7.22 17.06 18.21
C GLY A 102 -6.30 18.00 17.45
N VAL A 103 -5.73 17.43 16.41
CA VAL A 103 -4.98 18.15 15.39
C VAL A 103 -5.92 18.55 14.25
N PRO A 104 -5.82 19.77 13.70
CA PRO A 104 -6.74 20.22 12.67
C PRO A 104 -6.59 19.41 11.38
N GLN A 105 -7.66 18.72 10.98
CA GLN A 105 -7.74 18.05 9.67
C GLN A 105 -7.71 19.10 8.54
N GLY A 106 -7.09 18.76 7.40
CA GLY A 106 -6.92 19.66 6.26
C GLY A 106 -5.76 20.65 6.37
N THR A 107 -5.07 20.71 7.51
CA THR A 107 -3.84 21.50 7.65
C THR A 107 -2.60 20.71 7.23
N ILE A 108 -1.54 21.43 6.83
CA ILE A 108 -0.25 20.82 6.48
C ILE A 108 0.41 20.18 7.73
N LEU A 109 0.26 20.81 8.90
CA LEU A 109 0.89 20.34 10.14
C LEU A 109 0.12 19.22 10.84
N GLY A 110 -1.20 19.14 10.68
CA GLY A 110 -2.03 18.13 11.35
C GLY A 110 -1.50 16.70 11.18
N PRO A 111 -1.26 16.23 9.94
CA PRO A 111 -0.65 14.92 9.68
C PRO A 111 0.69 14.71 10.38
N LEU A 112 1.61 15.69 10.30
CA LEU A 112 2.92 15.60 10.94
C LEU A 112 2.82 15.50 12.46
N LEU A 113 1.97 16.32 13.08
CA LEU A 113 1.74 16.32 14.51
C LEU A 113 1.15 15.00 14.98
N PHE A 114 0.19 14.43 14.23
CA PHE A 114 -0.33 13.10 14.52
C PHE A 114 0.75 12.02 14.38
N THR A 115 1.56 12.08 13.32
CA THR A 115 2.68 11.15 13.13
C THR A 115 3.66 11.19 14.29
N ILE A 116 4.01 12.39 14.80
CA ILE A 116 4.84 12.55 16.00
C ILE A 116 4.15 11.95 17.23
N TYR A 117 2.83 12.12 17.35
CA TYR A 117 2.06 11.68 18.50
C TYR A 117 2.12 10.15 18.70
N ILE A 118 1.95 9.38 17.63
CA ILE A 118 1.92 7.92 17.68
C ILE A 118 3.31 7.26 17.55
N ASN A 119 4.36 8.06 17.30
CA ASN A 119 5.66 7.57 16.84
C ASN A 119 6.40 6.62 17.80
N ASP A 120 6.12 6.71 19.11
CA ASP A 120 6.75 5.90 20.16
C ASP A 120 6.08 4.53 20.34
N LEU A 121 4.85 4.33 19.89
CA LEU A 121 4.10 3.08 20.07
C LEU A 121 4.87 1.84 19.54
N PRO A 122 5.46 1.84 18.33
CA PRO A 122 6.20 0.67 17.83
C PRO A 122 7.34 0.22 18.74
N ALA A 123 8.01 1.17 19.41
CA ALA A 123 9.14 0.87 20.27
C ALA A 123 8.73 0.26 21.62
N LYS A 124 7.42 0.19 21.91
CA LYS A 124 6.89 -0.49 23.11
C LYS A 124 6.61 -1.96 22.87
N LEU A 125 6.47 -2.38 21.61
CA LEU A 125 6.15 -3.76 21.25
C LEU A 125 7.41 -4.63 21.32
N GLY A 126 7.22 -5.92 21.60
CA GLY A 126 8.30 -6.89 21.62
C GLY A 126 8.95 -7.08 20.24
N ASN A 127 10.26 -7.40 20.21
CA ASN A 127 11.04 -7.56 18.98
C ASN A 127 10.53 -8.65 18.01
N GLN A 128 9.67 -9.57 18.49
CA GLN A 128 9.06 -10.61 17.67
C GLN A 128 7.82 -10.11 16.91
N ILE A 129 7.25 -8.98 17.34
CA ILE A 129 6.11 -8.36 16.71
C ILE A 129 6.58 -7.48 15.57
N THR A 130 5.90 -7.57 14.44
CA THR A 130 6.10 -6.65 13.33
C THR A 130 4.96 -5.64 13.30
N PRO A 131 5.15 -4.43 13.86
CA PRO A 131 4.18 -3.35 13.72
C PRO A 131 4.27 -2.70 12.33
N ALA A 132 3.14 -2.18 11.88
CA ALA A 132 3.05 -1.32 10.71
C ALA A 132 2.01 -0.23 10.94
N LEU A 133 2.44 1.02 10.78
CA LEU A 133 1.58 2.19 10.89
C LEU A 133 1.47 2.90 9.56
N TYR A 134 0.28 3.34 9.21
CA TYR A 134 0.06 4.32 8.15
C TYR A 134 -0.88 5.39 8.70
N ALA A 135 -0.30 6.50 9.18
CA ALA A 135 -1.06 7.47 9.96
C ALA A 135 -1.66 6.80 11.20
N ASP A 136 -2.99 6.77 11.31
CA ASP A 136 -3.78 6.13 12.37
C ASP A 136 -4.04 4.65 12.13
N ASP A 137 -3.92 4.14 10.90
CA ASP A 137 -4.01 2.71 10.64
C ASP A 137 -2.84 1.98 11.32
N LEU A 138 -3.12 1.16 12.33
CA LEU A 138 -2.15 0.31 13.01
C LEU A 138 -2.49 -1.16 12.75
N LYS A 139 -1.48 -1.93 12.38
CA LYS A 139 -1.53 -3.38 12.47
C LYS A 139 -0.28 -3.93 13.14
N ILE A 140 -0.44 -5.03 13.87
CA ILE A 140 0.67 -5.82 14.39
C ILE A 140 0.57 -7.24 13.84
N THR A 141 1.72 -7.81 13.49
CA THR A 141 1.83 -9.16 12.93
C THR A 141 2.73 -10.01 13.81
N TYR A 142 2.33 -11.26 14.05
CA TYR A 142 3.18 -12.26 14.69
C TYR A 142 3.15 -13.57 13.92
N SER A 143 4.33 -14.14 13.64
CA SER A 143 4.48 -15.45 12.99
C SER A 143 5.05 -16.47 13.96
N TYR A 144 4.36 -17.60 14.15
CA TYR A 144 4.68 -18.59 15.18
C TYR A 144 4.43 -20.02 14.70
N LYS A 145 5.07 -21.00 15.36
CA LYS A 145 4.88 -22.43 15.04
C LYS A 145 3.85 -23.12 15.94
N VAL A 146 3.87 -22.83 17.24
CA VAL A 146 3.11 -23.59 18.25
C VAL A 146 2.24 -22.68 19.12
N ASN A 147 2.80 -21.66 19.76
CA ASN A 147 2.10 -20.81 20.72
C ASN A 147 2.01 -19.36 20.22
N ASN A 148 0.87 -18.70 20.50
CA ASN A 148 0.60 -17.31 20.18
C ASN A 148 0.11 -16.45 21.36
N LYS A 149 0.32 -16.91 22.61
CA LYS A 149 0.05 -16.13 23.84
C LYS A 149 0.69 -14.75 23.81
N LEU A 150 1.92 -14.65 23.29
CA LEU A 150 2.64 -13.38 23.15
C LEU A 150 1.83 -12.31 22.41
N LEU A 151 1.04 -12.69 21.39
CA LEU A 151 0.26 -11.69 20.65
C LEU A 151 -0.87 -11.07 21.50
N GLN A 152 -1.44 -11.82 22.45
CA GLN A 152 -2.45 -11.26 23.36
C GLN A 152 -1.84 -10.24 24.33
N ASP A 153 -0.65 -10.50 24.85
CA ASP A 153 0.07 -9.56 25.73
C ASP A 153 0.39 -8.25 24.99
N GLU A 154 0.75 -8.35 23.70
CA GLU A 154 1.07 -7.21 22.85
C GLU A 154 -0.19 -6.41 22.47
N ILE A 155 -1.34 -7.07 22.28
CA ILE A 155 -2.65 -6.40 22.14
C ILE A 155 -2.98 -5.60 23.40
N ASN A 156 -2.78 -6.18 24.59
CA ASN A 156 -3.01 -5.50 25.86
C ASN A 156 -2.09 -4.28 25.99
N LEU A 157 -0.81 -4.40 25.61
CA LEU A 157 0.12 -3.28 25.60
C LEU A 157 -0.32 -2.14 24.68
N VAL A 158 -0.82 -2.46 23.47
CA VAL A 158 -1.38 -1.45 22.55
C VAL A 158 -2.58 -0.76 23.18
N ASN A 159 -3.48 -1.52 23.83
CA ASN A 159 -4.64 -0.98 24.51
C ASN A 159 -4.26 -0.05 25.68
N ASP A 160 -3.28 -0.44 26.49
CA ASP A 160 -2.80 0.36 27.62
C ASP A 160 -2.13 1.65 27.15
N TRP A 161 -1.33 1.57 26.09
CA TRP A 161 -0.75 2.75 25.44
C TRP A 161 -1.85 3.67 24.91
N ALA A 162 -2.84 3.11 24.20
CA ALA A 162 -3.97 3.83 23.63
C ALA A 162 -4.77 4.56 24.71
N HIS A 163 -5.06 3.90 25.83
CA HIS A 163 -5.73 4.48 26.99
C HIS A 163 -4.91 5.62 27.61
N LYS A 164 -3.62 5.37 27.89
CA LYS A 164 -2.70 6.37 28.47
C LYS A 164 -2.61 7.65 27.64
N TRP A 165 -2.62 7.52 26.32
CA TRP A 165 -2.50 8.64 25.39
C TRP A 165 -3.85 9.14 24.85
N GLY A 166 -4.98 8.71 25.43
CA GLY A 166 -6.30 9.23 25.03
C GLY A 166 -6.72 8.91 23.58
N LEU A 167 -6.13 7.87 22.98
CA LEU A 167 -6.47 7.37 21.65
C LEU A 167 -7.22 6.05 21.76
N ALA A 168 -8.45 6.08 22.29
CA ALA A 168 -9.26 4.88 22.47
C ALA A 168 -9.43 4.06 21.18
N ILE A 169 -9.30 2.73 21.30
CA ILE A 169 -9.49 1.79 20.19
C ILE A 169 -10.99 1.59 19.93
N ALA A 170 -11.37 1.47 18.66
CA ALA A 170 -12.70 1.12 18.22
C ALA A 170 -12.82 -0.40 18.13
N ASN A 171 -13.15 -1.07 19.24
CA ASN A 171 -13.17 -2.53 19.35
C ASN A 171 -14.01 -3.21 18.25
N ASN A 172 -15.13 -2.60 17.85
CA ASN A 172 -16.02 -3.10 16.79
C ASN A 172 -15.49 -2.91 15.36
N LYS A 173 -14.34 -2.24 15.19
CA LYS A 173 -13.66 -2.04 13.91
C LYS A 173 -12.26 -2.67 13.90
N SER A 174 -11.85 -3.26 15.02
CA SER A 174 -10.64 -4.05 15.12
C SER A 174 -10.95 -5.50 14.75
N TYR A 175 -10.08 -6.12 13.97
CA TYR A 175 -10.29 -7.49 13.48
C TYR A 175 -8.96 -8.23 13.34
N VAL A 176 -9.05 -9.56 13.30
CA VAL A 176 -7.92 -10.46 13.13
C VAL A 176 -8.01 -11.20 11.79
N LEU A 177 -6.91 -11.19 11.05
CA LEU A 177 -6.71 -12.01 9.86
C LEU A 177 -5.71 -13.13 10.19
N TYR A 178 -6.17 -14.37 10.09
CA TYR A 178 -5.31 -15.56 10.25
C TYR A 178 -4.79 -16.03 8.91
N VAL A 179 -3.47 -16.06 8.74
CA VAL A 179 -2.78 -16.57 7.55
C VAL A 179 -2.10 -17.90 7.90
N GLY A 180 -2.20 -18.87 7.00
CA GLY A 180 -1.65 -20.22 7.16
C GLY A 180 -2.73 -21.30 7.19
N ASN A 181 -2.51 -22.38 6.43
CA ASN A 181 -3.53 -23.42 6.24
C ASN A 181 -3.85 -24.22 7.52
N LYS A 182 -2.90 -24.31 8.46
CA LYS A 182 -3.02 -25.05 9.72
C LYS A 182 -3.11 -24.10 10.93
N ASN A 183 -3.55 -22.87 10.68
CA ASN A 183 -3.65 -21.87 11.74
C ASN A 183 -4.75 -22.27 12.74
N PRO A 184 -4.44 -22.34 14.06
CA PRO A 184 -5.40 -22.74 15.08
C PRO A 184 -6.53 -21.71 15.30
N LYS A 185 -6.38 -20.48 14.78
CA LYS A 185 -7.35 -19.39 14.92
C LYS A 185 -7.68 -19.09 16.39
N THR A 186 -6.64 -19.01 17.23
CA THR A 186 -6.79 -18.69 18.66
C THR A 186 -7.50 -17.35 18.81
N PRO A 187 -8.59 -17.28 19.60
CA PRO A 187 -9.30 -16.02 19.79
C PRO A 187 -8.45 -15.00 20.56
N TYR A 188 -8.59 -13.73 20.17
CA TYR A 188 -7.96 -12.60 20.82
C TYR A 188 -9.00 -11.62 21.36
N PHE A 189 -8.61 -10.85 22.35
CA PHE A 189 -9.48 -9.91 23.05
C PHE A 189 -8.82 -8.55 23.21
N ILE A 190 -9.60 -7.48 23.09
CA ILE A 190 -9.21 -6.15 23.57
C ILE A 190 -10.06 -5.90 24.82
N GLN A 191 -9.42 -5.95 25.99
CA GLN A 191 -10.13 -6.04 27.27
C GLN A 191 -11.05 -7.29 27.25
N ASP A 192 -12.36 -7.12 27.46
CA ASP A 192 -13.34 -8.21 27.44
C ASP A 192 -13.97 -8.44 26.05
N HIS A 193 -13.59 -7.63 25.05
CA HIS A 193 -14.17 -7.70 23.71
C HIS A 193 -13.38 -8.64 22.80
N LYS A 194 -14.01 -9.74 22.39
CA LYS A 194 -13.44 -10.64 21.38
C LYS A 194 -13.24 -9.90 20.05
N ILE A 195 -12.03 -9.96 19.51
CA ILE A 195 -11.69 -9.39 18.20
C ILE A 195 -12.35 -10.23 17.09
N GLU A 196 -13.02 -9.56 16.14
CA GLU A 196 -13.71 -10.23 15.05
C GLU A 196 -12.70 -10.92 14.12
N GLN A 197 -12.94 -12.20 13.80
CA GLN A 197 -12.18 -12.89 12.77
C GLN A 197 -12.72 -12.56 11.38
N VAL A 198 -11.83 -12.17 10.48
CA VAL A 198 -12.16 -11.94 9.06
C VAL A 198 -11.34 -12.84 8.14
N GLU A 199 -11.88 -13.14 6.96
CA GLU A 199 -11.15 -13.82 5.88
C GLU A 199 -10.66 -12.85 4.80
N LEU A 200 -11.14 -11.61 4.82
CA LEU A 200 -10.83 -10.56 3.86
C LEU A 200 -10.81 -9.22 4.58
N VAL A 201 -9.69 -8.51 4.49
CA VAL A 201 -9.50 -7.16 5.02
C VAL A 201 -9.24 -6.18 3.88
N LYS A 202 -9.72 -4.94 3.99
CA LYS A 202 -9.26 -3.83 3.16
C LYS A 202 -8.08 -3.12 3.85
N ASP A 203 -6.85 -3.46 3.46
CA ASP A 203 -5.61 -2.93 4.02
C ASP A 203 -5.00 -1.91 3.04
N LEU A 204 -4.92 -0.64 3.44
CA LEU A 204 -4.37 0.48 2.66
C LEU A 204 -4.90 0.58 1.21
N GLY A 205 -6.19 0.26 1.04
CA GLY A 205 -6.89 0.29 -0.24
C GLY A 205 -6.84 -1.00 -1.05
N ILE A 206 -6.27 -2.08 -0.50
CA ILE A 206 -6.13 -3.39 -1.15
C ILE A 206 -6.90 -4.44 -0.34
N TYR A 207 -7.69 -5.27 -1.00
CA TYR A 207 -8.38 -6.37 -0.31
C TYR A 207 -7.46 -7.59 -0.18
N VAL A 208 -7.05 -7.94 1.04
CA VAL A 208 -6.14 -9.04 1.33
C VAL A 208 -6.91 -10.21 1.93
N ASP A 209 -6.88 -11.36 1.27
CA ASP A 209 -7.48 -12.60 1.77
C ASP A 209 -6.47 -13.44 2.57
N ASN A 210 -6.97 -14.27 3.48
CA ASN A 210 -6.15 -15.18 4.31
C ASN A 210 -5.27 -16.17 3.52
N LYS A 211 -5.56 -16.39 2.22
CA LYS A 211 -4.78 -17.24 1.30
C LYS A 211 -3.80 -16.43 0.44
N LEU A 212 -3.76 -15.10 0.58
CA LEU A 212 -2.91 -14.18 -0.18
C LEU A 212 -3.02 -14.38 -1.70
N THR A 213 -4.24 -14.65 -2.18
CA THR A 213 -4.52 -14.89 -3.61
C THR A 213 -4.85 -13.62 -4.38
N PHE A 214 -5.38 -12.60 -3.69
CA PHE A 214 -5.88 -11.35 -4.25
C PHE A 214 -6.99 -11.51 -5.30
N LYS A 215 -7.61 -12.69 -5.40
CA LYS A 215 -8.71 -12.96 -6.33
C LYS A 215 -9.92 -12.06 -6.04
N LYS A 216 -10.29 -11.91 -4.77
CA LYS A 216 -11.40 -11.05 -4.33
C LYS A 216 -11.10 -9.57 -4.65
N HIS A 217 -9.87 -9.11 -4.40
CA HIS A 217 -9.41 -7.76 -4.78
C HIS A 217 -9.58 -7.49 -6.28
N ILE A 218 -9.05 -8.38 -7.12
CA ILE A 218 -9.12 -8.23 -8.58
C ILE A 218 -10.57 -8.20 -9.08
N ASN A 219 -11.44 -9.02 -8.48
CA ASN A 219 -12.87 -8.99 -8.80
C ASN A 219 -13.52 -7.64 -8.47
N ILE A 220 -13.21 -7.09 -7.28
CA ILE A 220 -13.74 -5.80 -6.82
C ILE A 220 -13.26 -4.66 -7.71
N ILE A 221 -11.95 -4.55 -7.98
CA ILE A 221 -11.42 -3.45 -8.81
C ILE A 221 -11.91 -3.57 -10.26
N CYS A 222 -12.04 -4.77 -10.83
CA CYS A 222 -12.63 -4.96 -12.15
C CYS A 222 -14.09 -4.48 -12.18
N ARG A 223 -14.89 -4.83 -11.17
CA ARG A 223 -16.29 -4.38 -11.05
C ARG A 223 -16.38 -2.86 -10.98
N ASN A 224 -15.58 -2.24 -10.12
CA ASN A 224 -15.55 -0.78 -9.95
C ASN A 224 -15.06 -0.07 -11.22
N ALA A 225 -14.08 -0.64 -11.91
CA ALA A 225 -13.58 -0.14 -13.18
C ALA A 225 -14.64 -0.24 -14.29
N PHE A 226 -15.38 -1.36 -14.38
CA PHE A 226 -16.50 -1.46 -15.32
C PHE A 226 -17.59 -0.43 -15.02
N LEU A 227 -17.97 -0.26 -13.75
CA LEU A 227 -18.93 0.77 -13.37
C LEU A 227 -18.48 2.16 -13.83
N ARG A 228 -17.21 2.51 -13.59
CA ARG A 228 -16.63 3.78 -14.04
C ARG A 228 -16.62 3.90 -15.56
N VAL A 229 -16.26 2.83 -16.28
CA VAL A 229 -16.30 2.77 -17.75
C VAL A 229 -17.71 3.04 -18.26
N HIS A 230 -18.73 2.40 -17.70
CA HIS A 230 -20.12 2.59 -18.13
C HIS A 230 -20.62 4.01 -17.88
N GLN A 231 -20.27 4.61 -16.74
CA GLN A 231 -20.58 6.02 -16.45
C GLN A 231 -19.96 6.94 -17.51
N LEU A 232 -18.65 6.81 -17.77
CA LEU A 232 -17.93 7.65 -18.74
C LEU A 232 -18.47 7.51 -20.17
N LEU A 233 -18.79 6.29 -20.61
CA LEU A 233 -19.32 6.04 -21.95
C LEU A 233 -20.74 6.60 -22.16
N ARG A 234 -21.49 6.83 -21.08
CA ARG A 234 -22.82 7.44 -21.10
C ARG A 234 -22.77 8.97 -21.05
N THR A 235 -21.82 9.54 -20.30
CA THR A 235 -21.79 10.98 -20.05
C THR A 235 -20.93 11.74 -21.06
N ILE A 236 -19.90 11.10 -21.63
CA ILE A 236 -18.94 11.79 -22.49
C ILE A 236 -19.30 11.58 -23.96
N HIS A 237 -19.40 12.69 -24.68
CA HIS A 237 -19.66 12.74 -26.10
C HIS A 237 -18.47 13.37 -26.82
N THR A 238 -17.65 12.55 -27.46
CA THR A 238 -16.54 13.02 -28.30
C THR A 238 -16.16 11.97 -29.34
N TYR A 239 -15.72 12.45 -30.50
CA TYR A 239 -15.19 11.62 -31.57
C TYR A 239 -13.66 11.49 -31.53
N ASN A 240 -12.98 12.23 -30.63
CA ASN A 240 -11.52 12.28 -30.59
C ASN A 240 -10.95 11.08 -29.81
N PRO A 241 -10.19 10.17 -30.46
CA PRO A 241 -9.63 9.01 -29.78
C PRO A 241 -8.61 9.39 -28.69
N LYS A 242 -7.85 10.46 -28.86
CA LYS A 242 -6.89 10.91 -27.85
C LYS A 242 -7.58 11.29 -26.54
N ILE A 243 -8.76 11.91 -26.62
CA ILE A 243 -9.56 12.25 -25.43
C ILE A 243 -10.02 10.98 -24.71
N TRP A 244 -10.53 9.98 -25.44
CA TRP A 244 -10.86 8.67 -24.84
C TRP A 244 -9.64 7.99 -24.21
N GLY A 245 -8.47 8.04 -24.87
CA GLY A 245 -7.21 7.55 -24.28
C GLY A 245 -6.90 8.22 -22.93
N ASN A 246 -7.03 9.54 -22.86
CA ASN A 246 -6.78 10.32 -21.65
C ASN A 246 -7.83 10.02 -20.56
N ILE A 247 -9.11 9.92 -20.91
CA ILE A 247 -10.19 9.56 -19.98
C ILE A 247 -9.90 8.21 -19.30
N PHE A 248 -9.47 7.21 -20.08
CA PHE A 248 -9.11 5.91 -19.52
C PHE A 248 -7.97 6.02 -18.51
N LYS A 249 -6.88 6.70 -18.90
CA LYS A 249 -5.69 6.91 -18.06
C LYS A 249 -6.01 7.65 -16.77
N THR A 250 -6.92 8.61 -16.82
CA THR A 250 -7.27 9.45 -15.67
C THR A 250 -8.26 8.78 -14.72
N TYR A 251 -9.29 8.10 -15.24
CA TYR A 251 -10.41 7.67 -14.40
C TYR A 251 -10.52 6.16 -14.20
N VAL A 252 -10.00 5.34 -15.12
CA VAL A 252 -10.17 3.88 -15.08
C VAL A 252 -8.87 3.19 -14.70
N LEU A 253 -7.77 3.61 -15.29
CA LEU A 253 -6.44 3.03 -15.07
C LEU A 253 -6.00 3.08 -13.60
N PRO A 254 -6.22 4.17 -12.82
CA PRO A 254 -5.83 4.19 -11.41
C PRO A 254 -6.56 3.12 -10.57
N ILE A 255 -7.82 2.80 -10.91
CA ILE A 255 -8.59 1.73 -10.24
C ILE A 255 -7.93 0.37 -10.50
N LEU A 256 -7.42 0.18 -11.72
CA LEU A 256 -6.84 -1.09 -12.17
C LEU A 256 -5.35 -1.24 -11.85
N GLU A 257 -4.65 -0.19 -11.42
CA GLU A 257 -3.20 -0.23 -11.21
C GLU A 257 -2.74 0.17 -9.80
N TYR A 258 -3.63 0.76 -8.99
CA TYR A 258 -3.27 1.15 -7.64
C TYR A 258 -2.63 -0.02 -6.87
N ALA A 259 -1.38 0.21 -6.44
CA ALA A 259 -0.55 -0.75 -5.74
C ALA A 259 -0.44 -2.14 -6.42
N SER A 260 -0.43 -2.20 -7.76
CA SER A 260 -0.22 -3.46 -8.49
C SER A 260 1.02 -4.27 -8.07
N PRO A 261 2.12 -3.67 -7.57
CA PRO A 261 3.23 -4.42 -6.98
C PRO A 261 2.86 -5.31 -5.79
N ILE A 262 1.66 -5.19 -5.23
CA ILE A 262 1.17 -6.10 -4.20
C ILE A 262 0.50 -7.32 -4.81
N TRP A 263 -0.44 -7.11 -5.73
CA TRP A 263 -1.46 -8.10 -6.07
C TRP A 263 -1.37 -8.65 -7.52
N ASN A 264 -0.38 -8.24 -8.32
CA ASN A 264 -0.27 -8.65 -9.74
C ASN A 264 -0.35 -10.19 -9.90
N PRO A 265 -1.42 -10.72 -10.53
CA PRO A 265 -1.71 -12.15 -10.55
C PRO A 265 -0.88 -12.89 -11.59
N LYS A 266 -0.54 -14.16 -11.32
CA LYS A 266 0.01 -15.08 -12.33
C LYS A 266 -1.06 -15.88 -13.05
N GLN A 267 -2.24 -16.03 -12.44
CA GLN A 267 -3.32 -16.86 -12.98
C GLN A 267 -3.90 -16.21 -14.25
N LYS A 268 -3.92 -16.99 -15.35
CA LYS A 268 -4.31 -16.50 -16.69
C LYS A 268 -5.73 -15.96 -16.73
N ASP A 269 -6.65 -16.53 -15.97
CA ASP A 269 -8.04 -16.08 -15.84
C ASP A 269 -8.14 -14.68 -15.23
N LEU A 270 -7.39 -14.40 -14.15
CA LEU A 270 -7.35 -13.08 -13.51
C LEU A 270 -6.68 -12.03 -14.39
N VAL A 271 -5.60 -12.39 -15.08
CA VAL A 271 -4.96 -11.53 -16.09
C VAL A 271 -5.94 -11.18 -17.20
N LYS A 272 -6.63 -12.18 -17.77
CA LYS A 272 -7.65 -11.97 -18.81
C LYS A 272 -8.81 -11.11 -18.29
N LYS A 273 -9.21 -11.25 -17.02
CA LYS A 273 -10.29 -10.48 -16.41
C LYS A 273 -9.95 -8.99 -16.32
N LEU A 274 -8.74 -8.65 -15.91
CA LEU A 274 -8.25 -7.26 -15.92
C LEU A 274 -8.22 -6.70 -17.35
N GLU A 275 -7.63 -7.45 -18.29
CA GLU A 275 -7.51 -7.02 -19.68
C GLU A 275 -8.88 -6.84 -20.37
N LYS A 276 -9.90 -7.60 -19.93
CA LYS A 276 -11.27 -7.48 -20.44
C LYS A 276 -11.85 -6.08 -20.24
N VAL A 277 -11.49 -5.38 -19.16
CA VAL A 277 -11.96 -4.01 -18.90
C VAL A 277 -11.45 -3.07 -19.98
N GLN A 278 -10.15 -3.08 -20.27
CA GLN A 278 -9.53 -2.24 -21.30
C GLN A 278 -10.01 -2.64 -22.71
N LYS A 279 -10.13 -3.93 -22.99
CA LYS A 279 -10.68 -4.44 -24.26
C LYS A 279 -12.11 -3.98 -24.50
N PHE A 280 -12.95 -3.99 -23.46
CA PHE A 280 -14.32 -3.51 -23.55
C PHE A 280 -14.35 -2.00 -23.77
N TYR A 281 -13.65 -1.24 -22.92
CA TYR A 281 -13.60 0.22 -23.00
C TYR A 281 -13.17 0.71 -24.38
N THR A 282 -12.02 0.23 -24.86
CA THR A 282 -11.47 0.65 -26.16
C THR A 282 -12.38 0.25 -27.32
N ARG A 283 -13.19 -0.81 -27.20
CA ARG A 283 -14.16 -1.20 -28.24
C ARG A 283 -15.29 -0.20 -28.29
N SER A 284 -15.86 0.11 -27.13
CA SER A 284 -16.99 1.02 -27.00
C SER A 284 -16.60 2.45 -27.37
N ALA A 285 -15.40 2.90 -26.95
CA ALA A 285 -14.85 4.19 -27.33
C ALA A 285 -14.60 4.31 -28.84
N LEU A 286 -14.15 3.23 -29.50
CA LEU A 286 -13.95 3.21 -30.95
C LEU A 286 -15.28 3.44 -31.70
N ASN A 287 -16.35 2.80 -31.24
CA ASN A 287 -17.70 3.02 -31.78
C ASN A 287 -18.15 4.46 -31.60
N LYS A 288 -17.87 5.08 -30.44
CA LYS A 288 -18.14 6.51 -30.19
C LYS A 288 -17.35 7.41 -31.13
N CYS A 289 -16.16 7.00 -31.57
CA CYS A 289 -15.35 7.71 -32.55
C CYS A 289 -15.80 7.52 -34.01
N ARG A 290 -16.88 6.75 -34.29
CA ARG A 290 -17.37 6.41 -35.64
C ARG A 290 -16.29 5.82 -36.56
N LYS A 291 -15.36 5.05 -36.00
CA LYS A 291 -14.28 4.39 -36.76
C LYS A 291 -14.63 2.94 -37.09
N THR A 292 -14.02 2.42 -38.15
CA THR A 292 -14.14 1.01 -38.56
C THR A 292 -13.59 0.07 -37.49
N LYS A 293 -14.00 -1.19 -37.55
CA LYS A 293 -13.59 -2.22 -36.59
C LYS A 293 -12.08 -2.44 -36.63
N LEU A 294 -11.40 -2.14 -35.52
CA LEU A 294 -9.95 -2.34 -35.34
C LEU A 294 -9.65 -3.54 -34.42
N LYS A 295 -8.53 -4.24 -34.66
CA LYS A 295 -8.04 -5.28 -33.73
C LYS A 295 -7.62 -4.63 -32.41
N TYR A 296 -7.45 -5.43 -31.35
CA TYR A 296 -7.13 -4.88 -30.02
C TYR A 296 -5.82 -4.08 -30.01
N LYS A 297 -4.75 -4.60 -30.64
CA LYS A 297 -3.45 -3.91 -30.73
C LYS A 297 -3.58 -2.54 -31.42
N ASP A 298 -4.30 -2.47 -32.53
CA ASP A 298 -4.51 -1.21 -33.28
C ASP A 298 -5.33 -0.19 -32.47
N ARG A 299 -6.32 -0.66 -31.71
CA ARG A 299 -7.06 0.21 -30.77
C ARG A 299 -6.14 0.80 -29.71
N LEU A 300 -5.22 0.02 -29.16
CA LEU A 300 -4.26 0.52 -28.17
C LEU A 300 -3.38 1.63 -28.74
N ILE A 301 -2.89 1.46 -29.97
CA ILE A 301 -2.13 2.51 -30.68
C ILE A 301 -2.98 3.76 -30.86
N LEU A 302 -4.21 3.61 -31.35
CA LEU A 302 -5.14 4.72 -31.59
C LEU A 302 -5.45 5.53 -30.30
N PHE A 303 -5.65 4.83 -29.17
CA PHE A 303 -5.94 5.45 -27.88
C PHE A 303 -4.67 5.80 -27.07
N GLN A 304 -3.47 5.56 -27.62
CA GLN A 304 -2.19 5.75 -26.94
C GLN A 304 -2.11 5.00 -25.59
N LEU A 305 -2.56 3.75 -25.57
CA LEU A 305 -2.60 2.88 -24.39
C LEU A 305 -1.60 1.73 -24.53
N GLU A 306 -1.15 1.20 -23.40
CA GLU A 306 -0.35 -0.02 -23.32
C GLU A 306 -1.22 -1.15 -22.75
N PRO A 307 -0.96 -2.42 -23.07
CA PRO A 307 -1.63 -3.56 -22.46
C PRO A 307 -1.50 -3.55 -20.93
N LEU A 308 -2.55 -3.87 -20.18
CA LEU A 308 -2.49 -3.77 -18.71
C LEU A 308 -1.51 -4.78 -18.11
N LEU A 309 -1.33 -5.93 -18.75
CA LEU A 309 -0.32 -6.92 -18.33
C LEU A 309 1.10 -6.35 -18.37
N PHE A 310 1.46 -5.72 -19.49
CA PHE A 310 2.74 -5.05 -19.66
C PHE A 310 2.96 -4.01 -18.57
N ARG A 311 1.95 -3.16 -18.32
CA ARG A 311 2.04 -2.08 -17.33
C ARG A 311 2.24 -2.59 -15.91
N ARG A 312 1.60 -3.70 -15.52
CA ARG A 312 1.83 -4.29 -14.18
C ARG A 312 3.25 -4.81 -14.00
N TYR A 313 3.83 -5.48 -14.99
CA TYR A 313 5.24 -5.91 -14.95
C TYR A 313 6.21 -4.73 -14.97
N TYR A 314 5.89 -3.68 -15.74
CA TYR A 314 6.64 -2.43 -15.73
C TYR A 314 6.65 -1.81 -14.33
N LEU A 315 5.50 -1.73 -13.66
CA LEU A 315 5.39 -1.20 -12.29
C LEU A 315 6.11 -2.08 -11.27
N ASP A 316 6.07 -3.41 -11.43
CA ASP A 316 6.82 -4.35 -10.59
C ASP A 316 8.33 -4.04 -10.65
N LEU A 317 8.90 -3.94 -11.86
CA LEU A 317 10.34 -3.70 -12.07
C LEU A 317 10.77 -2.28 -11.67
N VAL A 318 9.94 -1.27 -11.94
CA VAL A 318 10.18 0.10 -11.43
C VAL A 318 10.20 0.11 -9.91
N THR A 319 9.39 -0.72 -9.25
CA THR A 319 9.38 -0.82 -7.79
C THR A 319 10.65 -1.49 -7.27
N ILE A 320 11.10 -2.59 -7.90
CA ILE A 320 12.39 -3.23 -7.56
C ILE A 320 13.54 -2.25 -7.75
N TYR A 321 13.59 -1.51 -8.86
CA TYR A 321 14.63 -0.50 -9.08
C TYR A 321 14.68 0.52 -7.96
N LYS A 322 13.52 1.06 -7.58
CA LYS A 322 13.44 2.06 -6.50
C LYS A 322 13.89 1.49 -5.16
N ILE A 323 13.60 0.21 -4.88
CA ILE A 323 14.08 -0.45 -3.66
C ILE A 323 15.60 -0.61 -3.75
N TYR A 324 16.10 -1.25 -4.81
CA TYR A 324 17.51 -1.55 -5.01
C TYR A 324 18.42 -0.32 -4.88
N PHE A 325 18.04 0.80 -5.50
CA PHE A 325 18.80 2.05 -5.48
C PHE A 325 18.39 3.01 -4.34
N ASN A 326 17.77 2.51 -3.25
CA ASN A 326 17.42 3.28 -2.04
C ASN A 326 16.57 4.55 -2.30
N LEU A 327 15.71 4.49 -3.32
CA LEU A 327 14.71 5.52 -3.63
C LEU A 327 13.42 5.33 -2.82
N THR A 328 13.27 4.21 -2.13
CA THR A 328 12.24 3.98 -1.10
C THR A 328 12.87 3.93 0.30
N SER A 329 12.05 3.79 1.34
CA SER A 329 12.55 3.53 2.70
C SER A 329 12.83 2.06 2.99
N LEU A 330 12.58 1.16 2.05
CA LEU A 330 12.76 -0.28 2.28
C LEU A 330 14.23 -0.63 2.15
N ASN A 331 14.73 -1.41 3.10
CA ASN A 331 16.09 -1.92 3.07
C ASN A 331 16.17 -3.10 2.08
N PRO A 332 16.97 -3.02 1.00
CA PRO A 332 17.10 -4.10 0.03
C PRO A 332 17.54 -5.43 0.65
N THR A 333 18.45 -5.38 1.63
CA THR A 333 19.04 -6.58 2.24
C THR A 333 18.06 -7.35 3.13
N GLU A 334 17.01 -6.70 3.61
CA GLU A 334 15.90 -7.35 4.33
C GLU A 334 14.93 -8.07 3.40
N LEU A 335 14.92 -7.73 2.12
CA LEU A 335 14.01 -8.30 1.13
C LEU A 335 14.70 -9.35 0.27
N PHE A 336 15.95 -9.13 -0.13
CA PHE A 336 16.66 -10.00 -1.05
C PHE A 336 18.18 -9.92 -0.89
N THR A 337 18.86 -10.95 -1.34
CA THR A 337 20.32 -11.00 -1.35
C THR A 337 20.86 -10.38 -2.64
N LEU A 338 21.83 -9.49 -2.47
CA LEU A 338 22.58 -8.89 -3.57
C LEU A 338 23.66 -9.86 -4.01
N ASN A 339 23.80 -10.08 -5.32
CA ASN A 339 24.87 -10.93 -5.81
C ASN A 339 26.23 -10.26 -5.56
N SER A 340 27.15 -10.96 -4.89
CA SER A 340 28.49 -10.45 -4.58
C SER A 340 29.49 -10.67 -5.72
N ARG A 341 29.17 -11.55 -6.68
CA ARG A 341 30.06 -11.89 -7.80
C ARG A 341 29.59 -11.25 -9.11
N PRO A 342 30.51 -10.78 -9.97
CA PRO A 342 30.16 -10.30 -11.31
C PRO A 342 29.36 -11.35 -12.07
N SER A 343 28.25 -10.93 -12.68
CA SER A 343 27.45 -11.79 -13.55
C SER A 343 27.70 -11.44 -15.00
N ARG A 344 27.76 -12.45 -15.87
CA ARG A 344 27.81 -12.25 -17.32
C ARG A 344 26.57 -11.53 -17.89
N ARG A 345 25.49 -11.40 -17.10
CA ARG A 345 24.27 -10.67 -17.48
C ARG A 345 24.39 -9.18 -17.13
N HIS A 346 24.39 -8.84 -15.85
CA HIS A 346 24.60 -7.49 -15.33
C HIS A 346 24.98 -7.53 -13.84
N ASP A 347 25.53 -6.44 -13.30
CA ASP A 347 26.07 -6.42 -11.95
C ASP A 347 24.99 -6.36 -10.85
N TYR A 348 23.76 -5.99 -11.22
CA TYR A 348 22.62 -5.80 -10.29
C TYR A 348 21.76 -7.04 -10.05
N ILE A 349 22.31 -8.25 -10.11
CA ILE A 349 21.53 -9.49 -9.94
C ILE A 349 21.02 -9.62 -8.50
N ILE A 350 19.75 -10.04 -8.39
CA ILE A 350 19.05 -10.24 -7.12
C ILE A 350 18.73 -11.72 -6.93
N GLN A 351 18.87 -12.21 -5.69
CA GLN A 351 18.47 -13.55 -5.29
C GLN A 351 17.49 -13.51 -4.11
N VAL A 352 16.64 -14.51 -4.00
CA VAL A 352 15.75 -14.72 -2.84
C VAL A 352 16.02 -16.10 -2.29
N SER A 353 16.15 -16.18 -0.98
CA SER A 353 16.64 -17.36 -0.24
C SER A 353 15.77 -18.60 -0.44
N ARG A 354 14.45 -18.46 -0.50
CA ARG A 354 13.52 -19.61 -0.59
C ARG A 354 12.29 -19.30 -1.45
N LYS A 355 11.89 -20.26 -2.28
CA LYS A 355 10.68 -20.20 -3.12
C LYS A 355 9.95 -21.53 -3.08
N ASN A 356 8.63 -21.49 -3.03
CA ASN A 356 7.76 -22.66 -3.21
C ASN A 356 6.41 -22.23 -3.77
N SER A 357 5.49 -23.19 -3.95
CA SER A 357 4.14 -22.94 -4.46
C SER A 357 3.35 -21.89 -3.65
N LYS A 358 3.59 -21.77 -2.34
CA LYS A 358 2.89 -20.83 -1.43
C LYS A 358 3.26 -19.36 -1.65
N THR A 359 4.42 -19.11 -2.23
CA THR A 359 4.95 -17.74 -2.44
C THR A 359 4.97 -17.34 -3.91
N THR A 360 4.23 -18.07 -4.76
CA THR A 360 4.19 -17.83 -6.20
C THR A 360 3.66 -16.45 -6.58
N ASN A 361 2.72 -15.93 -5.79
CA ASN A 361 2.12 -14.60 -5.97
C ASN A 361 2.94 -13.47 -5.33
N SER A 362 4.00 -13.78 -4.57
CA SER A 362 4.77 -12.75 -3.89
C SER A 362 5.46 -11.81 -4.89
N PHE A 363 5.53 -10.53 -4.53
CA PHE A 363 6.15 -9.48 -5.33
C PHE A 363 7.57 -9.84 -5.77
N LEU A 364 8.41 -10.29 -4.84
CA LEU A 364 9.79 -10.63 -5.13
C LEU A 364 9.88 -11.84 -6.06
N ASN A 365 9.12 -12.90 -5.79
CA ASN A 365 9.26 -14.14 -6.55
C ASN A 365 8.82 -14.00 -8.01
N ARG A 366 7.82 -13.18 -8.29
CA ARG A 366 7.38 -12.94 -9.68
C ARG A 366 8.29 -11.96 -10.42
N THR A 367 8.94 -11.03 -9.72
CA THR A 367 9.68 -9.93 -10.37
C THR A 367 11.15 -10.29 -10.63
N ILE A 368 11.78 -11.07 -9.74
CA ILE A 368 13.23 -11.36 -9.83
C ILE A 368 13.63 -12.08 -11.11
N GLN A 369 12.80 -13.00 -11.61
CA GLN A 369 13.11 -13.71 -12.86
C GLN A 369 13.25 -12.74 -14.03
N ILE A 370 12.36 -11.74 -14.10
CA ILE A 370 12.37 -10.74 -15.16
C ILE A 370 13.50 -9.74 -14.93
N TRP A 371 13.70 -9.31 -13.67
CA TRP A 371 14.80 -8.41 -13.29
C TRP A 371 16.17 -8.96 -13.71
N ASN A 372 16.45 -10.24 -13.41
CA ASN A 372 17.72 -10.89 -13.73
C ASN A 372 17.90 -11.21 -15.24
N LEU A 373 16.90 -10.91 -16.07
CA LEU A 373 16.96 -11.01 -17.53
C LEU A 373 17.09 -9.63 -18.19
N LEU A 374 17.12 -8.55 -17.41
CA LEU A 374 17.27 -7.22 -17.95
C LEU A 374 18.66 -7.04 -18.59
N PRO A 375 18.75 -6.31 -19.72
CA PRO A 375 20.02 -6.00 -20.37
C PRO A 375 20.83 -5.00 -19.52
N LYS A 376 22.16 -5.08 -19.53
CA LYS A 376 23.05 -4.25 -18.68
C LYS A 376 22.85 -2.75 -18.95
N GLU A 377 22.56 -2.40 -20.19
CA GLU A 377 22.38 -1.05 -20.70
C GLU A 377 21.22 -0.30 -20.03
N ILE A 378 20.25 -1.01 -19.47
CA ILE A 378 19.12 -0.39 -18.76
C ILE A 378 19.55 0.36 -17.49
N PHE A 379 20.71 -0.02 -16.93
CA PHE A 379 21.22 0.53 -15.67
C PHE A 379 22.15 1.73 -15.88
N ILE A 380 22.37 2.17 -17.12
CA ILE A 380 23.23 3.31 -17.46
C ILE A 380 22.74 4.59 -16.74
N ASN A 381 23.70 5.35 -16.20
CA ASN A 381 23.53 6.61 -15.47
C ASN A 381 22.73 6.54 -14.15
N HIS A 382 22.27 5.35 -13.72
CA HIS A 382 21.56 5.12 -12.47
C HIS A 382 20.36 6.04 -12.18
N THR A 383 19.75 6.65 -13.21
CA THR A 383 18.54 7.46 -13.00
C THR A 383 17.27 6.64 -13.19
N ILE A 384 16.26 6.91 -12.36
CA ILE A 384 14.95 6.27 -12.50
C ILE A 384 14.29 6.58 -13.86
N ASN A 385 14.58 7.75 -14.45
CA ASN A 385 14.00 8.16 -15.73
C ASN A 385 14.62 7.41 -16.89
N THR A 386 15.95 7.30 -16.94
CA THR A 386 16.64 6.48 -17.95
C THR A 386 16.22 5.02 -17.85
N PHE A 387 16.15 4.45 -16.65
CA PHE A 387 15.66 3.09 -16.43
C PHE A 387 14.25 2.90 -16.98
N LYS A 388 13.32 3.80 -16.65
CA LYS A 388 11.92 3.75 -17.10
C LYS A 388 11.76 3.80 -18.62
N ILE A 389 12.60 4.56 -19.33
CA ILE A 389 12.54 4.67 -20.79
C ILE A 389 13.04 3.37 -21.43
N HIS A 390 14.24 2.92 -21.06
CA HIS A 390 14.83 1.69 -21.59
C HIS A 390 14.01 0.45 -21.23
N LEU A 391 13.39 0.43 -20.04
CA LEU A 391 12.51 -0.67 -19.64
C LEU A 391 11.34 -0.86 -20.61
N ARG A 392 10.76 0.23 -21.14
CA ARG A 392 9.67 0.11 -22.11
C ARG A 392 10.10 -0.53 -23.42
N LEU A 393 11.37 -0.35 -23.81
CA LEU A 393 11.92 -0.89 -25.05
C LEU A 393 12.24 -2.39 -24.92
N CYS A 394 12.86 -2.80 -23.82
CA CYS A 394 13.34 -4.18 -23.67
C CYS A 394 12.30 -5.14 -23.05
N LEU A 395 11.38 -4.66 -22.21
CA LEU A 395 10.43 -5.51 -21.49
C LEU A 395 9.55 -6.40 -22.38
N PRO A 396 9.03 -5.96 -23.56
CA PRO A 396 8.23 -6.83 -24.41
C PRO A 396 8.98 -8.09 -24.84
N HIS A 397 10.24 -7.95 -25.25
CA HIS A 397 11.11 -9.04 -25.68
C HIS A 397 11.40 -10.02 -24.54
N ILE A 398 11.56 -9.51 -23.30
CA ILE A 398 11.80 -10.36 -22.12
C ILE A 398 10.54 -11.15 -21.76
N LEU A 399 9.37 -10.51 -21.80
CA LEU A 399 8.10 -11.18 -21.52
C LEU A 399 7.80 -12.26 -22.58
N GLU A 400 8.12 -12.01 -23.84
CA GLU A 400 8.02 -13.00 -24.92
C GLU A 400 8.95 -14.21 -24.70
N LYS A 401 10.22 -13.98 -24.32
CA LYS A 401 11.16 -15.06 -23.95
C LYS A 401 10.65 -15.93 -22.79
N LEU A 402 9.84 -15.35 -21.90
CA LEU A 402 9.21 -16.05 -20.78
C LEU A 402 7.83 -16.65 -21.11
N GLN A 403 7.43 -16.63 -22.39
CA GLN A 403 6.12 -17.10 -22.87
C GLN A 403 4.94 -16.38 -22.20
N ILE A 404 5.13 -15.13 -21.79
CA ILE A 404 4.10 -14.26 -21.24
C ILE A 404 3.51 -13.44 -22.39
N SER A 405 2.36 -13.89 -22.90
CA SER A 405 1.65 -13.22 -24.00
C SER A 405 0.97 -11.93 -23.51
N ILE A 406 1.42 -10.80 -24.06
CA ILE A 406 0.93 -9.44 -23.79
C ILE A 406 -0.33 -9.12 -24.60
#